data_AF-A0A453T0V0-F1
#
_entry.id   AF-A0A453T0V0-F1
#
_cell.length_a   1.000
_cell.length_b   1.000
_cell.length_c   1.000
_cell.angle_alpha   90.00
_cell.angle_beta   90.00
_cell.angle_gamma   90.00
#
_symmetry.space_group_name_H-M   'P 1'
#
loop_
_entity.id
_entity.type
_entity.pdbx_description
1 polymer ?
#
loop_
_entity_poly.entity_id
_entity_poly.type
_entity_poly.pdbx_seq_one_letter_code
_entity_poly.pdbx_strand_id
1 'polypeptide(L)'
;AHYRGMLEDGTVFDSSYGRGRPLTIMVGVGEVIKGWDLCLAGGEGIPPMRVGGKRSLRLPPELAYGEKGAGCRGWEPTSCVIPPNSTLLFDVEYVGRASS
;
A
#
# COMPACT_ATOMS: atom_id res chain seq x y z
N ALA A 1 -0.94 8.99 6.02
CA ALA A 1 -1.51 7.75 6.57
C ALA A 1 -0.45 6.96 7.33
N HIS A 2 -0.83 6.26 8.39
CA HIS A 2 -0.02 5.18 8.92
C HIS A 2 -0.36 3.87 8.19
N TYR A 3 0.62 2.97 8.05
CA TYR A 3 0.37 1.67 7.43
C TYR A 3 1.39 0.59 7.82
N ARG A 4 0.98 -0.64 7.58
CA ARG A 4 1.84 -1.83 7.54
C ARG A 4 1.50 -2.65 6.31
N GLY A 5 2.48 -2.88 5.45
CA GLY A 5 2.39 -3.71 4.25
C GLY A 5 3.08 -5.06 4.47
N MET A 6 2.39 -6.14 4.12
CA MET A 6 2.85 -7.51 4.29
C MET A 6 2.48 -8.40 3.10
N LEU A 7 3.28 -9.42 2.85
CA LEU A 7 2.97 -10.51 1.92
C LEU A 7 1.99 -11.50 2.56
N GLU A 8 1.40 -12.40 1.78
CA GLU A 8 0.44 -13.40 2.28
C GLU A 8 1.05 -14.40 3.26
N ASP A 9 2.38 -14.56 3.24
CA ASP A 9 3.13 -15.38 4.20
C ASP A 9 3.39 -14.67 5.55
N GLY A 10 2.95 -13.42 5.70
CA GLY A 10 3.14 -12.60 6.89
C GLY A 10 4.42 -11.75 6.90
N THR A 11 5.28 -11.88 5.88
CA THR A 11 6.50 -11.07 5.77
C THR A 11 6.15 -9.60 5.60
N VAL A 12 6.55 -8.77 6.57
CA VAL A 12 6.38 -7.31 6.49
C VAL A 12 7.46 -6.73 5.57
N PHE A 13 7.07 -6.19 4.43
CA PHE A 13 8.00 -5.56 3.48
C PHE A 13 8.17 -4.07 3.74
N ASP A 14 7.16 -3.39 4.30
CA ASP A 14 7.22 -1.96 4.60
C ASP A 14 6.25 -1.55 5.71
N SER A 15 6.61 -0.55 6.51
CA SER A 15 5.72 0.02 7.52
C SER A 15 6.11 1.45 7.88
N SER A 16 5.10 2.32 8.02
CA SER A 16 5.31 3.68 8.53
C SER A 16 5.55 3.71 10.05
N TYR A 17 5.10 2.69 10.79
CA TYR A 17 5.31 2.61 12.24
C TYR A 17 6.78 2.42 12.57
N GLY A 18 7.51 1.61 11.79
CA GLY A 18 8.96 1.47 11.93
C GLY A 18 9.73 2.77 11.67
N ARG A 19 9.17 3.68 10.87
CA ARG A 19 9.72 5.01 10.60
C ARG A 19 9.31 6.07 11.63
N GLY A 20 8.38 5.76 12.53
CA GLY A 20 7.88 6.70 13.56
C GLY A 20 7.09 7.89 13.02
N ARG A 21 6.79 7.96 11.71
CA ARG A 21 6.03 9.06 11.10
C ARG A 21 5.06 8.56 10.04
N PRO A 22 3.87 9.18 9.90
CA PRO A 22 2.96 8.89 8.79
C PRO A 22 3.61 9.16 7.44
N LEU A 23 3.14 8.48 6.41
CA LEU A 23 3.44 8.82 5.02
C LEU A 23 2.47 9.90 4.52
N THR A 24 3.00 11.00 4.01
CA THR A 24 2.22 12.01 3.26
C THR A 24 2.19 11.59 1.80
N ILE A 25 0.99 11.50 1.24
CA ILE A 25 0.75 11.11 -0.15
C ILE A 25 -0.30 12.01 -0.76
N MET A 26 -0.20 12.29 -2.06
CA MET A 26 -1.32 12.84 -2.81
C MET A 26 -2.22 11.71 -3.27
N VAL A 27 -3.51 11.78 -2.90
CA VAL A 27 -4.49 10.74 -3.23
C VAL A 27 -5.15 11.06 -4.57
N GLY A 28 -5.28 10.05 -5.43
CA GLY A 28 -6.02 10.13 -6.70
C GLY A 28 -5.21 10.69 -7.87
N VAL A 29 -3.89 10.76 -7.73
CA VAL A 29 -2.96 11.25 -8.77
C VAL A 29 -1.99 10.17 -9.25
N GLY A 30 -2.12 8.93 -8.76
CA GLY A 30 -1.25 7.80 -9.16
C GLY A 30 0.16 7.83 -8.55
N GLU A 31 0.37 8.58 -7.46
CA GLU A 31 1.63 8.53 -6.70
C GLU A 31 1.83 7.24 -5.90
N VAL A 32 0.72 6.55 -5.62
CA VAL A 32 0.67 5.28 -4.91
C VAL A 32 0.06 4.21 -5.82
N ILE A 33 0.23 2.94 -5.44
CA ILE A 33 -0.40 1.82 -6.15
C ILE A 33 -1.92 2.02 -6.24
N LYS A 34 -2.54 1.58 -7.35
CA LYS A 34 -3.96 1.83 -7.65
C LYS A 34 -4.89 1.44 -6.49
N GLY A 35 -4.60 0.34 -5.81
CA GLY A 35 -5.38 -0.12 -4.65
C GLY A 35 -5.41 0.87 -3.47
N TRP A 36 -4.34 1.64 -3.27
CA TRP A 36 -4.31 2.69 -2.25
C TRP A 36 -5.18 3.89 -2.61
N ASP A 37 -5.14 4.34 -3.87
CA ASP A 37 -5.99 5.42 -4.36
C ASP A 37 -7.47 5.07 -4.21
N LEU A 38 -7.88 3.88 -4.68
CA LEU A 38 -9.26 3.39 -4.54
C LEU A 38 -9.68 3.26 -3.07
N CYS A 39 -8.77 2.85 -2.19
CA CYS A 39 -9.05 2.75 -0.77
C CYS A 39 -9.29 4.13 -0.14
N LEU A 40 -8.38 5.09 -0.37
CA LEU A 40 -8.40 6.38 0.33
C LEU A 40 -9.44 7.32 -0.24
N ALA A 41 -9.48 7.51 -1.56
CA ALA A 41 -10.47 8.36 -2.22
C ALA A 41 -11.84 7.69 -2.39
N GLY A 42 -11.90 6.35 -2.30
CA GLY A 42 -13.06 5.59 -2.73
C GLY A 42 -13.05 5.39 -4.26
N GLY A 43 -13.93 4.50 -4.72
CA GLY A 43 -14.03 4.12 -6.14
C GLY A 43 -14.46 2.66 -6.29
N GLU A 44 -15.03 2.30 -7.45
CA GLU A 44 -15.42 0.92 -7.77
C GLU A 44 -16.29 0.26 -6.65
N GLY A 45 -17.18 1.03 -6.02
CA GLY A 45 -18.05 0.56 -4.92
C GLY A 45 -17.42 0.63 -3.52
N ILE A 46 -16.17 1.05 -3.40
CA ILE A 46 -15.47 1.27 -2.13
C ILE A 46 -15.75 2.69 -1.64
N PRO A 47 -16.29 2.89 -0.42
CA PRO A 47 -16.47 4.21 0.14
C PRO A 47 -15.13 4.85 0.55
N PRO A 48 -14.99 6.18 0.46
CA PRO A 48 -13.79 6.90 0.89
C PRO A 48 -13.47 6.65 2.36
N MET A 49 -12.19 6.70 2.71
CA MET A 49 -11.78 6.65 4.11
C MET A 49 -12.07 7.97 4.83
N ARG A 50 -12.48 7.86 6.10
CA ARG A 50 -12.66 9.00 6.99
C ARG A 50 -11.44 9.18 7.88
N VAL A 51 -11.19 10.42 8.31
CA VAL A 51 -10.11 10.75 9.24
C VAL A 51 -10.22 9.91 10.52
N GLY A 52 -9.10 9.36 10.98
CA GLY A 52 -9.02 8.39 12.08
C GLY A 52 -9.43 6.96 11.72
N GLY A 53 -9.91 6.73 10.49
CA GLY A 53 -10.38 5.42 10.04
C GLY A 53 -9.24 4.43 9.83
N LYS A 54 -9.51 3.17 10.15
CA LYS A 54 -8.61 2.03 9.89
C LYS A 54 -9.26 1.08 8.89
N ARG A 55 -8.47 0.54 7.97
CA ARG A 55 -8.93 -0.42 6.96
C ARG A 55 -7.83 -1.42 6.63
N SER A 56 -8.20 -2.70 6.57
CA SER A 56 -7.34 -3.75 6.03
C SER A 56 -7.68 -3.99 4.56
N LEU A 57 -6.65 -4.13 3.73
CA LEU A 57 -6.74 -4.30 2.29
C LEU A 57 -6.07 -5.61 1.90
N ARG A 58 -6.69 -6.33 0.96
CA ARG A 58 -6.05 -7.41 0.21
C ARG A 58 -6.04 -7.01 -1.25
N LEU A 59 -4.87 -6.59 -1.73
CA LEU A 59 -4.68 -6.04 -3.06
C LEU A 59 -4.09 -7.11 -3.97
N PRO A 60 -4.83 -7.56 -5.00
CA PRO A 60 -4.28 -8.46 -6.00
C PRO A 60 -3.20 -7.71 -6.82
N PRO A 61 -2.29 -8.43 -7.51
CA PRO A 61 -1.13 -7.82 -8.15
C PRO A 61 -1.48 -6.71 -9.16
N GLU A 62 -2.63 -6.77 -9.83
CA GLU A 62 -3.10 -5.77 -10.80
C GLU A 62 -3.43 -4.43 -10.15
N LEU A 63 -3.71 -4.42 -8.85
CA LEU A 63 -3.92 -3.21 -8.04
C LEU A 63 -2.67 -2.82 -7.22
N ALA A 64 -1.57 -3.57 -7.38
CA ALA A 64 -0.30 -3.42 -6.69
C ALA A 64 0.86 -3.24 -7.69
N TYR A 65 1.85 -4.12 -7.67
CA TYR A 65 3.07 -4.03 -8.49
C TYR A 65 3.10 -4.98 -9.71
N GLY A 66 2.01 -5.73 -9.94
CA GLY A 66 1.84 -6.59 -11.10
C GLY A 66 2.94 -7.66 -11.27
N GLU A 67 3.17 -8.04 -12.52
CA GLU A 67 4.17 -9.04 -12.92
C GLU A 67 5.62 -8.62 -12.64
N LYS A 68 5.87 -7.33 -12.37
CA LYS A 68 7.24 -6.84 -12.15
C LYS A 68 7.70 -6.99 -10.71
N GLY A 69 6.77 -6.98 -9.74
CA GLY A 69 7.12 -6.86 -8.32
C GLY A 69 7.78 -5.51 -8.01
N ALA A 70 8.46 -5.41 -6.85
CA ALA A 70 9.15 -4.20 -6.41
C ALA A 70 10.38 -4.47 -5.54
N GLY A 71 11.30 -3.50 -5.51
CA GLY A 71 12.50 -3.57 -4.68
C GLY A 71 13.49 -4.66 -5.11
N CYS A 72 13.52 -4.99 -6.40
CA CYS A 72 14.43 -5.99 -6.97
C CYS A 72 15.89 -5.55 -6.92
N ARG A 73 16.76 -6.45 -6.48
CA ARG A 73 18.21 -6.23 -6.42
C ARG A 73 18.95 -7.34 -7.18
N GLY A 74 19.34 -7.04 -8.41
CA GLY A 74 19.95 -8.03 -9.29
C GLY A 74 18.95 -8.57 -10.29
N TRP A 75 19.27 -9.69 -10.92
CA TRP A 75 18.52 -10.23 -12.06
C TRP A 75 17.60 -11.40 -11.67
N GLU A 76 17.79 -12.00 -10.49
CA GLU A 76 16.99 -13.13 -10.02
C GLU A 76 15.62 -12.66 -9.51
N PRO A 77 14.50 -13.31 -9.89
CA PRO A 77 13.16 -12.91 -9.44
C PRO A 77 12.97 -12.96 -7.91
N THR A 78 13.71 -13.83 -7.21
CA THR A 78 13.71 -13.96 -5.74
C THR A 78 14.45 -12.81 -5.05
N SER A 79 15.16 -11.96 -5.79
CA SER A 79 15.90 -10.81 -5.24
C SER A 79 15.02 -9.57 -5.01
N CYS A 80 13.71 -9.69 -5.23
CA CYS A 80 12.74 -8.62 -5.00
C CYS A 80 12.17 -8.68 -3.59
N VAL A 81 12.15 -7.52 -2.91
CA VAL A 81 11.44 -7.35 -1.63
C VAL A 81 9.96 -7.70 -1.78
N ILE A 82 9.37 -7.35 -2.92
CA ILE A 82 8.03 -7.77 -3.32
C ILE A 82 8.18 -8.60 -4.60
N PRO A 83 7.99 -9.92 -4.55
CA PRO A 83 8.08 -10.76 -5.74
C PRO A 83 7.05 -10.39 -6.82
N PRO A 84 7.32 -10.71 -8.09
CA PRO A 84 6.32 -10.71 -9.16
C PRO A 84 4.99 -11.34 -8.77
N ASN A 85 3.87 -10.78 -9.24
CA ASN A 85 2.52 -11.32 -9.06
C ASN A 85 2.09 -11.51 -7.59
N SER A 86 2.70 -10.77 -6.66
CA SER A 86 2.35 -10.85 -5.24
C SER A 86 1.03 -10.15 -4.94
N THR A 87 0.15 -10.84 -4.22
CA THR A 87 -0.95 -10.22 -3.47
C THR A 87 -0.37 -9.51 -2.25
N LEU A 88 -0.76 -8.25 -2.03
CA LEU A 88 -0.31 -7.46 -0.90
C LEU A 88 -1.41 -7.26 0.12
N LEU A 89 -1.07 -7.44 1.38
CA LEU A 89 -1.92 -7.17 2.52
C LEU A 89 -1.48 -5.86 3.16
N PHE A 90 -2.42 -4.93 3.37
CA PHE A 90 -2.14 -3.66 4.04
C PHE A 90 -3.10 -3.40 5.18
N ASP A 91 -2.58 -3.00 6.34
CA ASP A 91 -3.34 -2.31 7.36
C ASP A 91 -3.08 -0.81 7.22
N VAL A 92 -4.10 -0.02 6.92
CA VAL A 92 -4.00 1.43 6.69
C VAL A 92 -4.79 2.19 7.73
N GLU A 93 -4.18 3.23 8.30
CA GLU A 93 -4.80 4.21 9.18
C GLU A 93 -4.73 5.60 8.56
N TYR A 94 -5.90 6.16 8.23
CA TYR A 94 -5.98 7.48 7.64
C TYR A 94 -5.96 8.57 8.71
N VAL A 95 -4.78 9.11 8.98
CA VAL A 95 -4.54 10.13 10.01
C VAL A 95 -5.26 11.45 9.70
N GLY A 96 -5.43 11.80 8.42
CA GLY A 96 -6.10 13.03 7.98
C GLY A 96 -5.40 13.71 6.82
N ARG A 97 -5.91 14.90 6.45
CA ARG A 97 -5.26 15.77 5.46
C ARG A 97 -4.02 16.41 6.10
N ALA A 98 -2.92 16.42 5.36
CA ALA A 98 -1.75 17.19 5.76
C ALA A 98 -2.12 18.69 5.77
N SER A 99 -1.77 19.38 6.85
CA SER A 99 -1.85 20.84 6.91
C SER A 99 -0.76 21.41 6.01
N SER A 100 -1.15 22.30 5.10
CA SER A 100 -0.24 23.10 4.26
C SER A 100 0.54 24.09 5.09
#